data_AF-A0A1V3FIN9-F1
#
_entry.id   AF-A0A1V3FIN9-F1
#
_cell.length_a   1.000
_cell.length_b   1.000
_cell.length_c   1.000
_cell.angle_alpha   90.00
_cell.angle_beta   90.00
_cell.angle_gamma   90.00
#
_symmetry.space_group_name_H-M   'P 1'
#
loop_
_entity.id
_entity.type
_entity.pdbx_description
1 polymer ?
#
loop_
_entity_poly.entity_id
_entity_poly.type
_entity_poly.pdbx_seq_one_letter_code
_entity_poly.pdbx_strand_id
1 'polypeptide(L)'
;MKNVIIHKVITFVFTEAQLRGYWNEQKQKIPFESLTNEQLMALAEDMLENSSHSQLEQHILDHGWRVKEETEGEVLAEDDSREHVHVEVIDTTKQGSPSTKLFIDRLSQIECSQCAFSFYVRNVNADTTTLKCPSCLQPLKN
;
A
#
# COMPACT_ATOMS: atom_id res chain seq x y z
N MET A 1 15.86 -7.71 -9.36
CA MET A 1 14.49 -7.93 -9.87
C MET A 1 13.68 -6.75 -9.39
N LYS A 2 12.84 -6.17 -10.24
CA LYS A 2 12.04 -4.99 -9.87
C LYS A 2 10.66 -5.41 -9.39
N ASN A 3 10.40 -5.26 -8.10
CA ASN A 3 9.07 -5.44 -7.52
C ASN A 3 8.41 -4.07 -7.30
N VAL A 4 7.09 -4.01 -7.40
CA VAL A 4 6.31 -2.82 -7.07
C VAL A 4 5.52 -3.08 -5.80
N ILE A 5 5.67 -2.21 -4.80
CA ILE A 5 4.95 -2.26 -3.54
C ILE A 5 3.90 -1.14 -3.55
N ILE A 6 2.67 -1.47 -3.16
CA ILE A 6 1.60 -0.49 -2.97
C ILE A 6 1.16 -0.53 -1.50
N HIS A 7 1.39 0.57 -0.81
CA HIS A 7 0.98 0.81 0.57
C HIS A 7 -0.40 1.48 0.60
N LYS A 8 -1.45 0.70 0.91
CA LYS A 8 -2.80 1.16 1.27
C LYS A 8 -3.06 0.83 2.74
N VAL A 9 -4.33 0.76 3.17
CA VAL A 9 -4.72 0.12 4.45
C VAL A 9 -4.09 -1.28 4.60
N ILE A 10 -3.87 -1.96 3.48
CA ILE A 10 -3.13 -3.22 3.36
C ILE A 10 -1.94 -3.00 2.42
N THR A 11 -0.83 -3.71 2.65
CA THR A 11 0.35 -3.68 1.78
C THR A 11 0.24 -4.76 0.70
N PHE A 12 0.36 -4.37 -0.56
CA PHE A 12 0.38 -5.26 -1.72
C PHE A 12 1.77 -5.29 -2.37
N VAL A 13 2.20 -6.47 -2.81
CA VAL A 13 3.48 -6.71 -3.49
C VAL A 13 3.23 -7.36 -4.84
N PHE A 14 3.68 -6.68 -5.90
CA PHE A 14 3.63 -7.15 -7.27
C PHE A 14 5.05 -7.45 -7.75
N THR A 15 5.34 -8.72 -8.02
CA THR A 15 6.67 -9.14 -8.48
C THR A 15 6.89 -8.80 -9.94
N GLU A 16 8.15 -8.68 -10.33
CA GLU A 16 8.52 -8.50 -11.75
C GLU A 16 7.88 -9.55 -12.65
N ALA A 17 7.86 -10.82 -12.22
CA ALA A 17 7.27 -11.92 -12.98
C ALA A 17 5.77 -11.76 -13.20
N GLN A 18 5.04 -11.25 -12.20
CA GLN A 18 3.60 -11.01 -12.29
C GLN A 18 3.27 -9.81 -13.15
N LEU A 19 4.00 -8.71 -12.97
CA LEU A 19 3.86 -7.52 -13.81
C LEU A 19 4.15 -7.87 -15.28
N ARG A 20 5.19 -8.66 -15.52
CA ARG A 20 5.52 -9.19 -16.85
C ARG A 20 4.42 -10.09 -17.41
N GLY A 21 3.87 -10.99 -16.60
CA GLY A 21 2.74 -11.83 -16.98
C GLY A 21 1.54 -10.98 -17.42
N TYR A 22 1.15 -10.02 -16.57
CA TYR A 22 0.05 -9.10 -16.83
C TYR A 22 0.29 -8.22 -18.07
N TRP A 23 1.51 -7.68 -18.23
CA TRP A 23 1.91 -6.90 -19.39
C TRP A 23 1.76 -7.67 -20.71
N ASN A 24 2.16 -8.93 -20.71
CA ASN A 24 2.11 -9.79 -21.89
C ASN A 24 0.66 -10.14 -22.29
N GLU A 25 -0.25 -10.27 -21.33
CA GLU A 25 -1.69 -10.50 -21.60
C GLU A 25 -2.33 -9.32 -22.34
N GLN A 26 -1.83 -8.10 -22.12
CA GLN A 26 -2.31 -6.89 -22.79
C GLN A 26 -1.83 -6.75 -24.26
N LYS A 27 -1.04 -7.68 -24.79
CA LYS A 27 -0.52 -7.69 -26.19
C LYS A 27 0.22 -6.41 -26.58
N GLN A 28 1.00 -5.88 -25.64
CA GLN A 28 1.71 -4.63 -25.81
C GLN A 28 2.85 -4.74 -26.84
N LYS A 29 3.11 -3.66 -27.57
CA LYS A 29 4.12 -3.63 -28.64
C LYS A 29 5.54 -3.36 -28.13
N ILE A 30 5.67 -2.81 -26.92
CA ILE A 30 6.97 -2.51 -26.32
C ILE A 30 7.37 -3.63 -25.35
N PRO A 31 8.67 -4.01 -25.32
CA PRO A 31 9.17 -5.01 -24.38
C PRO A 31 9.00 -4.55 -22.92
N PHE A 32 8.70 -5.48 -22.02
CA PHE A 32 8.57 -5.20 -20.60
C PHE A 32 9.84 -4.56 -20.01
N GLU A 33 11.01 -4.97 -20.46
CA GLU A 33 12.31 -4.46 -20.00
C GLU A 33 12.54 -2.99 -20.35
N SER A 34 11.78 -2.46 -21.32
CA SER A 34 11.85 -1.06 -21.72
C SER A 34 10.97 -0.14 -20.89
N LEU A 35 10.16 -0.70 -19.99
CA LEU A 35 9.28 0.10 -19.13
C LEU A 35 10.09 0.95 -18.16
N THR A 36 9.74 2.23 -18.09
CA THR A 36 10.26 3.13 -17.05
C THR A 36 9.67 2.78 -15.69
N ASN A 37 10.25 3.30 -14.61
CA ASN A 37 9.71 3.06 -13.27
C ASN A 37 8.28 3.61 -13.13
N GLU A 38 7.99 4.75 -13.75
CA GLU A 38 6.63 5.33 -13.78
C GLU A 38 5.64 4.42 -14.51
N GLN A 39 6.07 3.81 -15.62
CA GLN A 39 5.24 2.86 -16.36
C GLN A 39 5.02 1.55 -15.58
N LEU A 40 6.02 1.09 -14.81
CA LEU A 40 5.88 -0.06 -13.92
C LEU A 40 4.90 0.22 -12.77
N MET A 41 4.95 1.41 -12.18
CA MET A 41 3.98 1.84 -11.16
C MET A 41 2.57 1.88 -11.73
N ALA A 42 2.38 2.53 -12.89
CA ALA A 42 1.10 2.59 -13.58
C ALA A 42 0.56 1.19 -13.91
N LEU A 43 1.42 0.27 -14.33
CA LEU A 43 1.04 -1.12 -14.60
C LEU A 43 0.59 -1.87 -13.33
N ALA A 44 1.28 -1.66 -12.20
CA ALA A 44 0.90 -2.27 -10.93
C ALA A 44 -0.44 -1.74 -10.42
N GLU A 45 -0.70 -0.44 -10.62
CA GLU A 45 -1.97 0.19 -10.29
C GLU A 45 -3.12 -0.32 -11.18
N ASP A 46 -2.89 -0.41 -12.49
CA ASP A 46 -3.84 -1.01 -13.44
C ASP A 46 -4.15 -2.46 -13.05
N MET A 47 -3.13 -3.25 -12.69
CA MET A 47 -3.31 -4.61 -12.18
C MET A 47 -4.12 -4.64 -10.89
N LEU A 48 -3.86 -3.73 -9.95
CA LEU A 48 -4.59 -3.62 -8.69
C LEU A 48 -6.08 -3.31 -8.91
N GLU A 49 -6.41 -2.41 -9.85
CA GLU A 49 -7.77 -2.00 -10.18
C GLU A 49 -8.56 -3.10 -10.90
N ASN A 50 -7.88 -3.92 -11.70
CA ASN A 50 -8.52 -4.98 -12.49
C ASN A 50 -8.46 -6.37 -11.84
N SER A 51 -7.85 -6.51 -10.65
CA SER A 51 -7.78 -7.76 -9.91
C SER A 51 -9.01 -7.96 -9.01
N SER A 52 -9.56 -9.18 -9.02
CA SER A 52 -10.58 -9.59 -8.05
C SER A 52 -10.00 -9.72 -6.64
N HIS A 53 -10.88 -9.72 -5.63
CA HIS A 53 -10.46 -9.85 -4.22
C HIS A 53 -9.61 -11.10 -3.96
N SER A 54 -10.00 -12.26 -4.49
CA SER A 54 -9.26 -13.51 -4.32
C SER A 54 -7.90 -13.52 -5.03
N GLN A 55 -7.75 -12.76 -6.12
CA GLN A 55 -6.45 -12.53 -6.75
C GLN A 55 -5.58 -11.64 -5.86
N LEU A 56 -6.16 -10.56 -5.32
CA LEU A 56 -5.47 -9.60 -4.45
C LEU A 56 -4.95 -10.23 -3.15
N GLU A 57 -5.64 -11.22 -2.59
CA GLU A 57 -5.15 -11.97 -1.41
C GLU A 57 -3.75 -12.56 -1.64
N GLN A 58 -3.42 -12.97 -2.87
CA GLN A 58 -2.10 -13.52 -3.21
C GLN A 58 -1.01 -12.46 -3.28
N HIS A 59 -1.36 -11.17 -3.25
CA HIS A 59 -0.42 -10.05 -3.30
C HIS A 59 -0.19 -9.41 -1.92
N ILE A 60 -0.95 -9.81 -0.89
CA ILE A 60 -0.82 -9.24 0.44
C ILE A 60 0.43 -9.78 1.14
N LEU A 61 1.24 -8.87 1.72
CA LEU A 61 2.38 -9.25 2.54
C LEU A 61 1.93 -10.13 3.73
N ASP A 62 2.69 -11.19 4.03
CA ASP A 62 2.38 -12.20 5.06
C ASP A 62 1.11 -13.03 4.81
N HIS A 63 0.51 -12.94 3.61
CA HIS A 63 -0.59 -13.82 3.21
C HIS A 63 -0.14 -14.82 2.13
N GLY A 64 -0.39 -16.11 2.37
CA GLY A 64 -0.08 -17.17 1.42
C GLY A 64 1.43 -17.41 1.27
N TRP A 65 2.00 -17.04 0.12
CA TRP A 65 3.40 -17.28 -0.24
C TRP A 65 4.27 -16.02 -0.28
N ARG A 66 3.73 -14.87 0.14
CA ARG A 66 4.47 -13.59 0.18
C ARG A 66 5.42 -13.52 1.35
N VAL A 67 6.65 -13.16 1.04
CA VAL A 67 7.74 -13.13 2.03
C VAL A 67 8.30 -11.72 2.16
N LYS A 68 8.78 -11.39 3.35
CA LYS A 68 9.27 -10.06 3.70
C LYS A 68 10.43 -9.62 2.81
N GLU A 69 11.25 -10.56 2.36
CA GLU A 69 12.38 -10.36 1.45
C GLU A 69 11.94 -9.77 0.11
N GLU A 70 10.69 -9.97 -0.32
CA GLU A 70 10.14 -9.35 -1.54
C GLU A 70 9.91 -7.84 -1.38
N THR A 71 10.06 -7.31 -0.16
CA THR A 71 9.98 -5.89 0.20
C THR A 71 11.33 -5.27 0.59
N GLU A 72 12.36 -6.10 0.76
CA GLU A 72 13.69 -5.65 1.18
C GLU A 72 14.57 -5.48 -0.06
N GLY A 73 14.91 -4.23 -0.38
CA GLY A 73 15.67 -3.91 -1.60
C GLY A 73 15.98 -2.44 -1.76
N GLU A 74 16.77 -2.09 -2.78
CA GLU A 74 17.04 -0.69 -3.14
C GLU A 74 15.78 -0.05 -3.72
N VAL A 75 15.25 1.01 -3.11
CA VAL A 75 14.16 1.79 -3.70
C VAL A 75 14.69 2.53 -4.93
N LEU A 76 14.15 2.19 -6.10
CA LEU A 76 14.53 2.79 -7.39
C LEU A 76 13.68 4.01 -7.74
N ALA A 77 12.43 4.03 -7.28
CA ALA A 77 11.48 5.13 -7.47
C ALA A 77 10.36 5.02 -6.44
N GLU A 78 9.76 6.15 -6.09
CA GLU A 78 8.61 6.24 -5.20
C GLU A 78 7.63 7.32 -5.68
N ASP A 79 6.34 7.10 -5.40
CA ASP A 79 5.28 8.10 -5.56
C ASP A 79 4.39 8.11 -4.30
N ASP A 80 4.54 9.18 -3.53
CA ASP A 80 3.81 9.48 -2.30
C ASP A 80 2.82 10.66 -2.46
N SER A 81 2.58 11.10 -3.70
CA SER A 81 1.77 12.30 -3.99
C SER A 81 0.29 12.16 -3.61
N ARG A 82 -0.16 10.94 -3.29
CA ARG A 82 -1.56 10.58 -3.01
C ARG A 82 -1.77 10.24 -1.54
N GLU A 83 -2.83 10.79 -0.94
CA GLU A 83 -3.07 10.67 0.52
C GLU A 83 -3.35 9.24 1.01
N HIS A 84 -3.85 8.36 0.13
CA HIS A 84 -4.35 7.02 0.49
C HIS A 84 -3.53 5.89 -0.13
N VAL A 85 -2.53 6.22 -0.94
CA VAL A 85 -1.72 5.25 -1.68
C VAL A 85 -0.30 5.75 -1.76
N HIS A 86 0.66 4.94 -1.33
CA HIS A 86 2.08 5.15 -1.54
C HIS A 86 2.63 4.00 -2.36
N VAL A 87 3.39 4.28 -3.42
CA VAL A 87 3.88 3.27 -4.36
C VAL A 87 5.39 3.32 -4.47
N GLU A 88 6.05 2.17 -4.35
CA GLU A 88 7.50 2.02 -4.42
C GLU A 88 7.88 1.01 -5.50
N VAL A 89 8.90 1.30 -6.30
CA VAL A 89 9.59 0.31 -7.14
C VAL A 89 10.89 -0.04 -6.44
N ILE A 90 11.10 -1.32 -6.11
CA ILE A 90 12.27 -1.79 -5.38
C ILE A 90 13.07 -2.81 -6.22
N ASP A 91 14.39 -2.74 -6.14
CA ASP A 91 15.29 -3.78 -6.64
C ASP A 91 15.71 -4.72 -5.49
N THR A 92 15.07 -5.89 -5.45
CA THR A 92 15.34 -6.92 -4.43
C THR A 92 16.67 -7.65 -4.60
N THR A 93 17.41 -7.40 -5.70
CA THR A 93 18.75 -7.97 -5.89
C THR A 93 19.85 -7.13 -5.28
N LYS A 94 19.50 -5.93 -4.79
CA LYS A 94 20.43 -5.01 -4.16
C LYS A 94 20.03 -4.80 -2.72
N GLN A 95 21.02 -4.57 -1.87
CA GLN A 95 20.76 -4.27 -0.47
C GLN A 95 20.04 -2.92 -0.37
N GLY A 96 18.86 -2.93 0.25
CA GLY A 96 18.13 -1.72 0.53
C GLY A 96 18.86 -0.81 1.50
N SER A 97 18.69 0.50 1.32
CA SER A 97 18.99 1.44 2.40
C SER A 97 18.01 1.18 3.54
N PRO A 98 18.42 1.33 4.81
CA PRO A 98 17.48 1.29 5.93
C PRO A 98 16.36 2.29 5.62
N SER A 99 15.16 1.78 5.39
CA SER A 99 14.05 2.66 5.08
C SER A 99 13.81 3.52 6.31
N THR A 100 13.88 4.83 6.18
CA THR A 100 13.34 5.74 7.19
C THR A 100 11.82 5.74 7.05
N LYS A 101 11.19 4.55 7.04
CA LYS A 101 9.74 4.40 7.00
C LYS A 101 9.23 4.98 8.31
N LEU A 102 8.81 6.24 8.24
CA LEU A 102 8.11 6.93 9.30
C LEU A 102 6.73 6.28 9.34
N PHE A 103 6.66 5.10 9.98
CA PHE A 103 5.39 4.51 10.34
C PHE A 103 4.62 5.56 11.12
N ILE A 104 3.41 5.87 10.67
CA ILE A 104 2.50 6.75 11.40
C ILE A 104 2.06 5.99 12.65
N ASP A 105 2.92 5.98 13.67
CA ASP A 105 2.68 5.48 15.02
C ASP A 105 1.97 6.53 15.89
N ARG A 106 1.59 7.67 15.31
CA ARG A 106 0.91 8.76 16.01
C ARG A 106 -0.55 8.83 15.60
N LEU A 107 -1.25 7.72 15.74
CA LEU A 107 -2.71 7.71 15.72
C LEU A 107 -3.22 7.92 17.14
N SER A 108 -4.20 8.81 17.31
CA SER A 108 -4.90 8.92 18.59
C SER A 108 -6.03 7.89 18.61
N GLN A 109 -5.93 6.87 19.46
CA GLN A 109 -7.03 5.94 19.71
C GLN A 109 -8.10 6.64 20.54
N ILE A 110 -9.35 6.60 20.07
CA ILE A 110 -10.50 7.10 20.80
C ILE A 110 -11.48 5.95 21.01
N GLU A 111 -11.86 5.72 22.26
CA GLU A 111 -12.91 4.78 22.63
C GLU A 111 -14.23 5.53 22.83
N CYS A 112 -15.28 5.11 22.12
CA CYS A 112 -16.60 5.71 22.28
C CYS A 112 -17.23 5.31 23.62
N SER A 113 -17.49 6.30 24.49
CA SER A 113 -18.12 6.08 25.79
C SER A 113 -19.55 5.49 25.73
N GLN A 114 -20.18 5.45 24.55
CA GLN A 114 -21.56 4.99 24.36
C GLN A 114 -21.63 3.52 23.92
N CYS A 115 -20.67 3.05 23.12
CA CYS A 115 -20.70 1.71 22.54
C CYS A 115 -19.38 0.94 22.64
N ALA A 116 -18.38 1.47 23.35
CA ALA A 116 -17.03 0.90 23.50
C ALA A 116 -16.26 0.66 22.19
N PHE A 117 -16.76 1.17 21.06
CA PHE A 117 -16.08 1.08 19.78
C PHE A 117 -14.83 1.96 19.79
N SER A 118 -13.68 1.35 19.50
CA SER A 118 -12.40 2.05 19.34
C SER A 118 -12.14 2.39 17.89
N PHE A 119 -11.70 3.63 17.62
CA PHE A 119 -11.26 4.06 16.30
C PHE A 119 -10.11 5.05 16.42
N TYR A 120 -9.44 5.32 15.29
CA TYR A 120 -8.17 6.02 15.27
C TYR A 120 -8.26 7.31 14.47
N VAL A 121 -7.68 8.39 15.00
CA VAL A 121 -7.60 9.69 14.31
C VAL A 121 -6.15 9.97 13.93
N ARG A 122 -5.92 10.28 12.65
CA ARG A 122 -4.58 10.51 12.08
C ARG A 122 -3.90 11.78 12.60
N ASN A 123 -4.67 12.84 12.85
CA ASN A 123 -4.13 14.11 13.33
C ASN A 123 -4.39 14.24 14.85
N VAL A 124 -3.35 14.05 15.65
CA VAL A 124 -3.39 14.16 17.12
C VAL A 124 -3.78 15.55 17.63
N ASN A 125 -3.68 16.58 16.78
CA ASN A 125 -4.05 17.96 17.10
C ASN A 125 -5.40 18.37 16.48
N ALA A 126 -6.13 17.45 15.83
CA ALA A 126 -7.43 17.77 15.30
C ALA A 126 -8.43 18.06 16.42
N ASP A 127 -9.29 19.05 16.21
CA ASP A 127 -10.41 19.32 17.11
C ASP A 127 -11.40 18.14 17.07
N THR A 128 -11.35 17.30 18.10
CA THR A 128 -12.18 16.10 18.22
C THR A 128 -13.60 16.38 18.69
N THR A 129 -13.91 17.63 19.08
CA THR A 129 -15.21 17.98 19.68
C THR A 129 -16.39 17.82 18.70
N THR A 130 -16.12 17.84 17.41
CA THR A 130 -17.13 17.68 16.34
C THR A 130 -17.25 16.25 15.82
N LEU A 131 -16.35 15.36 16.24
CA LEU A 131 -16.34 13.99 15.73
C LEU A 131 -17.49 13.17 16.32
N LYS A 132 -18.00 12.25 15.49
CA LYS A 132 -19.01 11.27 15.86
C LYS A 132 -18.41 9.88 15.80
N CYS A 133 -18.85 9.01 16.71
CA CYS A 133 -18.49 7.60 16.68
C CYS A 133 -18.94 6.96 15.36
N PRO A 134 -18.06 6.29 14.61
CA PRO A 134 -18.42 5.63 13.35
C PRO A 134 -19.46 4.52 13.52
N SER A 135 -19.52 3.89 14.71
CA SER A 135 -20.43 2.77 14.99
C SER A 135 -21.84 3.23 15.39
N CYS A 136 -21.97 4.26 16.23
CA CYS A 136 -23.28 4.67 16.80
C CYS A 136 -23.68 6.11 16.45
N LEU A 137 -22.85 6.84 15.70
CA LEU A 137 -23.05 8.23 15.25
C LEU A 137 -23.25 9.26 16.38
N GLN A 138 -23.01 8.87 17.63
CA GLN A 138 -23.06 9.76 18.78
C GLN A 138 -21.81 10.65 18.84
N PRO A 139 -21.93 11.91 19.31
CA PRO A 139 -20.78 12.76 19.57
C PRO A 139 -19.81 12.12 20.55
N LEU A 140 -18.51 12.34 20.34
CA LEU A 140 -17.49 11.95 21.31
C LEU A 140 -17.59 12.91 22.51
N LYS A 141 -17.95 12.37 23.68
CA LYS A 141 -17.81 13.13 24.92
C LYS A 141 -16.35 13.00 25.37
N ASN A 142 -15.65 14.13 25.43
CA ASN A 142 -14.34 14.23 26.06
C ASN A 142 -14.41 13.81 27.54
#